data_AF-A0A351GRT4-F1
#
_entry.id   AF-A0A351GRT4-F1
#
_cell.length_a   1.000
_cell.length_b   1.000
_cell.length_c   1.000
_cell.angle_alpha   90.00
_cell.angle_beta   90.00
_cell.angle_gamma   90.00
#
_symmetry.space_group_name_H-M   'P 1'
#
loop_
_entity.id
_entity.type
_entity.pdbx_description
1 polymer ?
#
loop_
_entity_poly.entity_id
_entity_poly.type
_entity_poly.pdbx_seq_one_letter_code
_entity_poly.pdbx_strand_id
1 'polypeptide(L)' 'EHDVLFAGPGERIVLRHVATDRALFARGAVRAAIWASTQSAGEYSMLDVLGL' A
#
# COMPACT_ATOMS: atom_id res chain seq x y z
N GLU A 1 -12.71 4.20 -2.48
CA GLU A 1 -12.60 2.78 -2.89
C GLU A 1 -11.92 2.73 -4.23
N HIS A 2 -11.17 1.67 -4.52
CA HIS A 2 -10.50 1.49 -5.82
C HIS A 2 -10.56 0.03 -6.24
N ASP A 3 -10.99 -0.21 -7.48
CA ASP A 3 -11.10 -1.53 -8.08
C ASP A 3 -10.26 -1.61 -9.35
N VAL A 4 -9.54 -2.72 -9.52
CA VAL A 4 -8.87 -3.10 -10.77
C VAL A 4 -9.50 -4.42 -11.22
N LEU A 5 -10.14 -4.39 -12.38
CA LEU A 5 -10.83 -5.53 -12.98
C LEU A 5 -10.02 -6.10 -14.14
N PHE A 6 -9.75 -7.41 -14.09
CA PHE A 6 -9.30 -8.21 -15.22
C PHE A 6 -10.46 -9.12 -15.64
N ALA A 7 -10.93 -9.00 -16.87
CA ALA A 7 -12.07 -9.77 -17.38
C ALA A 7 -11.67 -10.59 -18.61
N GLY A 8 -12.02 -11.88 -18.60
CA GLY A 8 -11.80 -12.82 -19.70
C GLY A 8 -13.05 -13.64 -20.00
N PRO A 9 -13.06 -14.45 -21.07
CA PRO A 9 -14.19 -15.33 -21.36
C PRO A 9 -14.45 -16.30 -20.20
N GLY A 10 -15.63 -16.17 -19.57
CA GLY A 10 -16.05 -17.06 -18.48
C GLY A 10 -15.48 -16.74 -17.10
N GLU A 11 -14.62 -15.73 -16.96
CA GLU A 11 -14.03 -15.38 -15.66
C GLU A 11 -13.75 -13.89 -15.46
N ARG A 12 -13.64 -13.51 -14.19
CA ARG A 12 -13.16 -12.18 -13.77
C ARG A 12 -12.33 -12.27 -12.51
N ILE A 13 -11.26 -11.49 -12.46
CA ILE A 13 -10.44 -11.26 -11.27
C ILE A 13 -10.58 -9.78 -10.89
N VAL A 14 -10.88 -9.51 -9.62
CA VAL A 14 -11.04 -8.14 -9.11
C VAL A 14 -10.09 -7.94 -7.93
N LEU A 15 -9.21 -6.96 -8.05
CA LEU A 15 -8.40 -6.46 -6.94
C LEU A 15 -9.08 -5.20 -6.40
N ARG A 16 -9.49 -5.23 -5.12
CA ARG A 16 -10.26 -4.16 -4.49
C ARG A 16 -9.56 -3.65 -3.23
N HIS A 17 -9.47 -2.33 -3.10
CA HIS A 17 -9.02 -1.64 -1.88
C HIS A 17 -10.11 -0.69 -1.37
N VAL A 18 -10.53 -0.90 -0.11
CA VAL A 18 -11.53 -0.10 0.59
C VAL A 18 -10.89 0.49 1.84
N ALA A 19 -10.82 1.82 1.91
CA ALA A 19 -10.38 2.54 3.10
C ALA A 19 -11.62 3.08 3.83
N THR A 20 -11.89 2.56 5.03
CA THR A 20 -13.05 2.94 5.86
C THR A 20 -12.86 4.27 6.58
N ASP A 21 -11.61 4.64 6.87
CA ASP A 21 -11.23 5.90 7.49
C ASP A 21 -9.81 6.32 7.10
N ARG A 22 -9.42 7.53 7.52
CA ARG A 22 -8.08 8.07 7.27
C ARG A 22 -7.02 7.60 8.26
N ALA A 23 -7.40 6.97 9.37
CA ALA A 23 -6.45 6.47 10.35
C ALA A 23 -5.57 5.34 9.78
N LEU A 24 -6.05 4.62 8.75
CA LEU A 24 -5.24 3.68 7.97
C LEU A 24 -3.95 4.32 7.44
N PHE A 25 -4.04 5.50 6.84
CA PHE A 25 -2.87 6.20 6.28
C PHE A 25 -1.92 6.68 7.38
N ALA A 26 -2.46 7.14 8.51
CA ALA A 26 -1.66 7.53 9.67
C ALA A 26 -0.85 6.35 10.24
N ARG A 27 -1.46 5.16 10.34
CA ARG A 27 -0.75 3.93 10.74
C ARG A 27 0.38 3.59 9.77
N GLY A 28 0.14 3.72 8.46
CA GLY A 28 1.17 3.55 7.43
C GLY A 28 2.33 4.52 7.59
N ALA A 29 2.05 5.81 7.82
CA ALA A 29 3.07 6.84 8.03
C ALA A 29 3.91 6.59 9.30
N VAL A 30 3.28 6.19 10.41
CA VAL A 30 4.01 5.83 11.65
C VAL A 30 4.92 4.62 11.42
N ARG A 31 4.43 3.59 10.71
CA ARG A 31 5.25 2.43 10.33
C ARG A 31 6.45 2.85 9.46
N ALA A 32 6.24 3.71 8.47
CA ALA A 32 7.30 4.23 7.62
C ALA A 32 8.33 5.04 8.42
N ALA A 33 7.90 5.87 9.37
CA ALA A 33 8.79 6.64 10.24
C ALA A 33 9.67 5.74 11.12
N ILE A 34 9.10 4.68 11.71
CA ILE A 34 9.86 3.70 12.50
C ILE A 34 10.88 2.98 11.61
N TRP A 35 10.46 2.51 10.44
CA TRP A 35 11.34 1.85 9.47
C TRP A 35 12.48 2.76 9.00
N ALA A 36 12.19 4.03 8.70
CA ALA A 36 13.17 4.99 8.19
C ALA A 36 14.27 5.32 9.21
N SER A 37 14.02 5.15 10.51
CA SER A 37 15.00 5.43 11.57
C SER A 37 16.28 4.60 11.51
N THR A 38 16.25 3.47 10.79
CA THR A 38 17.40 2.58 10.62
C THR A 38 18.00 2.62 9.22
N GLN A 39 17.49 3.48 8.33
CA GLN A 39 17.93 3.54 6.93
C GLN A 39 18.94 4.65 6.68
N SER A 40 19.78 4.45 5.67
CA SER A 40 20.64 5.50 5.13
C SER A 40 19.82 6.64 4.52
N ALA A 41 20.44 7.79 4.29
CA ALA A 41 19.78 8.88 3.56
C ALA A 41 19.44 8.44 2.13
N GLY A 42 18.21 8.73 1.70
CA GLY A 42 17.71 8.37 0.38
C GLY A 42 16.23 8.76 0.21
N GLU A 43 15.73 8.65 -1.00
CA GLU A 43 14.31 8.74 -1.30
C GLU A 43 13.71 7.33 -1.31
N TYR A 44 12.72 7.09 -0.47
CA TYR A 44 12.09 5.79 -0.28
C TYR A 44 10.58 5.88 -0.47
N SER A 45 10.00 4.77 -0.90
CA SER A 45 8.57 4.58 -1.09
C SER A 45 8.00 3.61 -0.05
N MET A 46 6.68 3.43 -0.07
CA MET A 46 6.05 2.38 0.74
C MET A 46 6.38 0.97 0.24
N LEU A 47 6.88 0.78 -0.99
CA LEU A 47 7.34 -0.54 -1.44
C LEU A 47 8.58 -0.96 -0.65
N ASP A 48 9.52 -0.03 -0.42
CA ASP A 48 10.70 -0.27 0.42
C ASP A 48 10.33 -0.60 1.87
N VAL A 49 9.38 0.14 2.43
CA VAL A 49 8.86 -0.08 3.80
C VAL A 49 8.17 -1.45 3.94
N LEU A 50 7.57 -1.97 2.86
CA LEU A 50 6.87 -3.24 2.84
C LEU A 50 7.74 -4.41 2.38
N GLY A 51 8.93 -4.15 1.83
CA GLY A 51 9.80 -5.18 1.25
C GLY A 51 9.21 -5.81 -0.02
N LEU A 52 8.56 -4.99 -0.85
CA LEU A 52 7.89 -5.39 -2.09
C LEU A 52 8.60 -4.84 -3.33
#